data_AF-A0A0Q6ZDB4-F1
#
_entry.id   AF-A0A0Q6ZDB4-F1
#
_cell.length_a   1.000
_cell.length_b   1.000
_cell.length_c   1.000
_cell.angle_alpha   90.00
_cell.angle_beta   90.00
_cell.angle_gamma   90.00
#
_symmetry.space_group_name_H-M   'P 1'
#
loop_
_entity.id
_entity.type
_entity.pdbx_description
1 polymer ?
#
loop_
_entity_poly.entity_id
_entity_poly.type
_entity_poly.pdbx_seq_one_letter_code
_entity_poly.pdbx_strand_id
1 'polypeptide(L)' 'MTWWGVSLPNYPMREIGRPMDTEAIKRHAFENQGIVVAKVDDPRLSWVDREELKRIGSRLYGEKRS' A
#
# COMPACT_ATOMS: atom_id res chain seq x y z
N MET A 1 24.59 -39.47 15.12
CA MET A 1 23.46 -38.92 15.88
C MET A 1 22.86 -37.76 15.08
N THR A 2 21.75 -37.99 14.39
CA THR A 2 21.05 -37.02 13.54
C THR A 2 19.57 -37.02 13.90
N TRP A 3 19.07 -35.93 14.48
CA TRP A 3 17.66 -35.62 14.81
C TRP A 3 17.66 -34.11 15.17
N TRP A 4 16.95 -33.16 14.56
CA TRP A 4 15.64 -33.14 13.92
C TRP A 4 15.58 -32.17 12.72
N GLY A 5 14.77 -32.54 11.72
CA GLY A 5 14.47 -31.74 10.54
C GLY A 5 13.56 -30.56 10.84
N VAL A 6 14.13 -29.36 10.76
CA VAL A 6 13.38 -28.13 10.65
C VAL A 6 13.51 -27.69 9.21
N SER A 7 12.50 -27.98 8.39
CA SER A 7 12.29 -27.22 7.15
C SER A 7 11.98 -25.80 7.60
N LEU A 8 13.01 -24.94 7.58
CA LEU A 8 12.77 -23.50 7.63
C LEU A 8 11.79 -23.23 6.48
N PRO A 9 10.60 -22.66 6.74
CA PRO A 9 9.73 -22.25 5.66
C PRO A 9 10.59 -21.38 4.75
N ASN A 10 10.47 -21.61 3.45
CA ASN A 10 11.10 -20.82 2.42
C ASN A 10 10.57 -19.39 2.58
N TYR A 11 11.15 -18.63 3.52
CA TYR A 11 10.92 -17.21 3.64
C TYR A 11 11.38 -16.69 2.30
N PRO A 12 10.49 -16.12 1.47
CA PRO A 12 10.91 -15.57 0.20
C PRO A 12 11.99 -14.55 0.54
N MET A 13 13.23 -14.96 0.28
CA MET A 13 14.40 -14.11 0.31
C MET A 13 13.97 -12.90 -0.48
N ARG A 14 13.94 -11.74 0.19
CA ARG A 14 13.47 -10.47 -0.36
C ARG A 14 14.02 -10.40 -1.78
N GLU A 15 13.17 -10.63 -2.77
CA GLU A 15 13.47 -10.20 -4.12
C GLU A 15 13.68 -8.71 -3.91
N ILE A 16 14.94 -8.30 -3.96
CA ILE A 16 15.30 -6.89 -4.03
C ILE A 16 14.65 -6.50 -5.35
N GLY A 17 13.41 -5.99 -5.22
CA GLY A 17 12.55 -5.75 -6.35
C GLY A 17 13.36 -4.97 -7.35
N ARG A 18 13.49 -5.52 -8.56
CA ARG A 18 14.03 -4.76 -9.70
C ARG A 18 13.36 -3.39 -9.64
N PRO A 19 14.06 -2.27 -9.91
CA PRO A 19 13.47 -0.94 -9.84
C PRO A 19 12.17 -0.95 -10.63
N MET A 20 11.06 -1.08 -9.90
CA MET A 20 9.75 -1.32 -10.48
C MET A 20 9.18 0.06 -10.68
N ASP A 21 8.72 0.33 -11.91
CA ASP A 21 8.15 1.62 -12.23
C ASP A 21 6.92 1.85 -11.34
N THR A 22 7.13 2.60 -10.27
CA THR A 22 6.17 2.72 -9.18
C THR A 22 4.92 3.46 -9.67
N GLU A 23 5.09 4.33 -10.66
CA GLU A 23 4.00 5.04 -11.31
C GLU A 23 3.17 4.10 -12.20
N ALA A 24 3.79 3.17 -12.95
CA ALA A 24 3.07 2.13 -13.67
C ALA A 24 2.24 1.24 -12.73
N ILE A 25 2.77 0.86 -11.56
CA ILE A 25 2.02 0.08 -10.57
C ILE A 25 0.80 0.85 -10.08
N LYS A 26 0.97 2.11 -9.67
CA LYS A 26 -0.14 2.95 -9.18
C LYS A 26 -1.19 3.15 -10.27
N ARG A 27 -0.77 3.37 -11.52
CA ARG A 27 -1.68 3.49 -12.66
C ARG A 27 -2.47 2.20 -12.88
N HIS A 28 -1.78 1.06 -12.89
CA HIS A 28 -2.43 -0.23 -13.05
C HIS A 28 -3.43 -0.52 -11.92
N ALA A 29 -3.06 -0.26 -10.67
CA ALA A 29 -3.92 -0.42 -9.50
C ALA A 29 -5.16 0.47 -9.58
N PHE A 30 -5.02 1.70 -10.08
CA PHE A 30 -6.14 2.59 -10.32
C PHE A 30 -7.05 2.10 -11.45
N GLU A 31 -6.48 1.80 -12.62
CA GLU A 31 -7.22 1.40 -13.82
C GLU A 31 -7.96 0.06 -13.65
N ASN A 32 -7.35 -0.91 -12.97
CA ASN A 32 -7.87 -2.28 -12.92
C ASN A 32 -8.56 -2.63 -11.60
N GLN A 33 -8.23 -1.93 -10.51
CA GLN A 33 -8.73 -2.28 -9.18
C GLN A 33 -9.42 -1.09 -8.49
N GLY A 34 -9.39 0.10 -9.08
CA GLY A 34 -9.94 1.31 -8.46
C GLY A 34 -9.19 1.74 -7.20
N ILE A 35 -7.93 1.30 -7.02
CA ILE A 35 -7.14 1.59 -5.83
C ILE A 35 -6.29 2.83 -6.09
N VAL A 36 -6.40 3.81 -5.19
CA VAL A 36 -5.57 5.03 -5.19
C VAL A 36 -4.71 5.06 -3.94
N VAL A 37 -3.39 5.19 -4.13
CA VAL A 37 -2.43 5.47 -3.06
C VAL A 37 -1.82 6.84 -3.32
N ALA A 38 -2.26 7.82 -2.54
CA ALA A 38 -1.82 9.20 -2.65
C ALA A 38 -1.40 9.73 -1.27
N LYS A 39 -0.41 10.63 -1.26
CA LYS A 39 -0.15 11.46 -0.08
C LYS A 39 -1.27 12.50 0.02
N VAL A 40 -1.82 12.71 1.21
CA VAL A 40 -2.89 13.69 1.43
C VAL A 40 -2.43 15.11 1.08
N ASP A 41 -1.14 15.41 1.27
CA ASP A 41 -0.50 16.69 0.98
C ASP A 41 0.07 16.80 -0.46
N ASP A 42 -0.21 15.83 -1.35
CA ASP A 42 0.34 15.83 -2.71
C ASP A 42 0.04 17.17 -3.42
N PRO A 43 1.04 17.83 -4.04
CA PRO A 43 0.88 19.13 -4.68
C PRO A 43 -0.07 19.10 -5.88
N ARG A 44 -0.33 17.92 -6.46
CA ARG A 44 -1.27 17.74 -7.58
C ARG A 44 -2.73 17.76 -7.14
N LEU A 45 -3.00 17.61 -5.84
CA LEU A 45 -4.35 17.65 -5.27
C LEU A 45 -4.75 19.09 -4.93
N SER A 46 -5.95 19.48 -5.36
CA SER A 46 -6.53 20.75 -4.94
C SER A 46 -6.87 20.72 -3.45
N TRP A 47 -7.04 21.88 -2.83
CA TRP A 47 -7.44 21.95 -1.41
C TRP A 47 -8.71 21.13 -1.13
N VAL A 48 -9.70 21.17 -2.02
CA VAL A 48 -10.95 20.42 -1.89
C VAL A 48 -10.68 18.91 -1.92
N ASP A 49 -9.85 18.43 -2.85
CA ASP A 49 -9.51 17.01 -2.96
C ASP A 49 -8.81 16.49 -1.69
N ARG A 50 -7.94 17.33 -1.10
CA ARG A 50 -7.25 16.98 0.15
C ARG A 50 -8.21 16.82 1.31
N GLU A 51 -9.17 17.73 1.46
CA GLU A 51 -10.17 17.65 2.52
C GLU A 51 -11.07 16.42 2.35
N GLU A 52 -11.45 16.09 1.11
CA GLU A 52 -12.23 14.89 0.86
C GLU A 52 -11.44 13.60 1.14
N LEU A 53 -10.16 13.53 0.75
CA LEU A 53 -9.29 12.39 1.12
C LEU A 53 -9.15 12.24 2.64
N LYS A 54 -8.98 13.34 3.39
CA LYS A 54 -8.94 13.30 4.86
C LYS A 54 -10.25 12.79 5.44
N ARG A 55 -11.38 13.27 4.93
CA ARG A 55 -12.71 12.85 5.38
C ARG A 55 -12.94 11.36 5.10
N ILE A 56 -12.61 10.88 3.90
CA ILE A 56 -12.70 9.46 3.53
C ILE A 56 -11.76 8.63 4.40
N GLY A 57 -10.50 9.04 4.54
CA GLY A 57 -9.50 8.35 5.37
C GLY A 57 -9.92 8.26 6.82
N SER A 58 -10.44 9.35 7.40
CA SER A 58 -10.99 9.36 8.76
C SER A 58 -12.20 8.43 8.91
N ARG A 59 -13.05 8.29 7.89
CA ARG A 59 -14.18 7.36 7.93
C ARG A 59 -13.75 5.90 7.84
N LEU A 60 -12.74 5.61 7.03
CA LEU A 60 -12.27 4.25 6.77
C LEU A 60 -11.30 3.74 7.86
N TYR A 61 -10.45 4.61 8.38
CA TYR A 61 -9.32 4.27 9.26
C TYR A 61 -9.30 5.05 10.58
N GLY A 62 -10.21 6.01 10.77
CA GLY A 62 -10.32 6.69 12.05
C GLY A 62 -10.71 5.71 13.15
N GLU A 63 -10.25 5.97 14.38
CA GLU A 63 -10.63 5.16 15.54
C GLU A 63 -12.15 5.11 15.65
N LYS A 64 -12.70 3.89 15.56
CA LYS A 64 -14.06 3.64 16.03
C LYS A 64 -14.03 3.89 17.53
N ARG A 65 -14.53 5.04 17.97
CA ARG A 65 -14.90 5.22 19.37
C ARG A 65 -15.94 4.13 19.68
N SER A 66 -15.51 3.13 20.44
CA SER A 66 -16.34 2.04 20.94
C SER A 66 -17.34 2.53 21.97
#